data_AF-A0A7Y0YI71-F1
#
_entry.id   AF-A0A7Y0YI71-F1
#
_cell.length_a   1.000
_cell.length_b   1.000
_cell.length_c   1.000
_cell.angle_alpha   90.00
_cell.angle_beta   90.00
_cell.angle_gamma   90.00
#
_symmetry.space_group_name_H-M   'P 1'
#
loop_
_entity.id
_entity.type
_entity.pdbx_description
1 polymer ?
#
loop_
_entity_poly.entity_id
_entity_poly.type
_entity_poly.pdbx_seq_one_letter_code
_entity_poly.pdbx_strand_id
1 'polypeptide(L)'
;MTRKYLEKQGMGFEEYDARDYAERWETLGFKSAPIVEICGPQGQTIDMWSGFQPSRISHYQPAITKQTLQPQPGALPQVTAGLGIGM
;
A
#
# COMPACT_ATOMS: atom_id res chain seq x y z
N MET A 1 -8.92 4.28 12.41
CA MET A 1 -9.61 3.73 11.22
C MET A 1 -8.73 3.79 9.98
N THR A 2 -8.01 4.90 9.75
CA THR A 2 -7.05 5.07 8.65
C THR A 2 -6.00 3.96 8.58
N ARG A 3 -5.30 3.65 9.68
CA ARG A 3 -4.33 2.55 9.76
C ARG A 3 -4.89 1.21 9.28
N LYS A 4 -5.98 0.73 9.90
CA LYS A 4 -6.63 -0.55 9.52
C LYS A 4 -7.03 -0.59 8.05
N TYR A 5 -7.43 0.55 7.48
CA TYR A 5 -7.74 0.66 6.07
C TYR A 5 -6.47 0.50 5.20
N LEU A 6 -5.40 1.24 5.51
CA LEU A 6 -4.13 1.16 4.79
C LEU A 6 -3.53 -0.25 4.84
N GLU A 7 -3.54 -0.89 6.00
CA GLU A 7 -3.12 -2.29 6.20
C GLU A 7 -3.95 -3.25 5.31
N LYS A 8 -5.28 -3.09 5.28
CA LYS A 8 -6.17 -3.89 4.43
C LYS A 8 -5.89 -3.70 2.93
N GLN A 9 -5.38 -2.54 2.53
CA GLN A 9 -5.01 -2.25 1.14
C GLN A 9 -3.58 -2.67 0.81
N GLY A 10 -2.81 -3.20 1.77
CA GLY A 10 -1.41 -3.59 1.55
C GLY A 10 -0.49 -2.40 1.30
N MET A 11 -0.87 -1.19 1.76
CA MET A 11 -0.07 0.02 1.58
C MET A 11 0.96 0.13 2.71
N GLY A 12 2.21 0.46 2.37
CA GLY A 12 3.20 0.88 3.35
C GLY A 12 2.85 2.26 3.92
N PHE A 13 2.99 2.44 5.22
CA PHE A 13 2.77 3.72 5.90
C PHE A 13 3.68 3.84 7.12
N GLU A 14 3.96 5.09 7.50
CA GLU A 14 4.61 5.45 8.76
C GLU A 14 3.62 6.21 9.62
N GLU A 15 3.65 5.99 10.93
CA GLU A 15 2.78 6.66 11.89
C GLU A 15 3.65 7.50 12.83
N TYR A 16 3.32 8.78 12.94
CA TYR A 16 4.04 9.76 13.75
C TYR A 16 3.10 10.33 14.83
N ASP A 17 3.64 10.64 16.00
CA ASP A 17 2.85 11.28 17.06
C ASP A 17 2.49 12.71 16.65
N ALA A 18 1.27 13.08 16.97
CA ALA A 18 0.74 14.39 16.67
C ALA A 18 1.48 15.55 17.33
N ARG A 19 2.05 15.30 18.50
CA ARG A 19 2.76 16.31 19.29
C ARG A 19 4.08 16.70 18.62
N ASP A 20 4.74 15.75 17.97
CA ASP A 20 6.05 15.97 17.32
C ASP A 20 5.93 16.83 16.06
N TYR A 21 4.72 16.93 15.49
CA TYR A 21 4.45 17.67 14.26
C TYR A 21 3.44 18.82 14.42
N ALA A 22 3.07 19.15 15.66
CA ALA A 22 2.04 20.15 15.96
C ALA A 22 2.30 21.51 15.30
N GLU A 23 3.53 22.02 15.41
CA GLU A 23 3.94 23.31 14.82
C GLU A 23 3.83 23.32 13.28
N ARG A 24 4.24 22.21 12.63
CA ARG A 24 4.13 22.04 11.18
C ARG A 24 2.66 22.10 10.75
N TRP A 25 1.77 21.47 11.50
CA TRP A 25 0.35 21.39 11.14
C TRP A 25 -0.41 22.69 11.39
N GLU A 26 -0.10 23.40 12.47
CA GLU A 26 -0.65 24.74 12.71
C GLU A 26 -0.25 25.69 11.58
N THR A 27 1.01 25.65 11.15
CA THR A 27 1.52 26.45 10.02
C THR A 27 0.79 26.16 8.72
N LEU A 28 0.41 24.89 8.50
CA LEU A 28 -0.35 24.44 7.33
C LEU A 28 -1.87 24.67 7.46
N GLY A 29 -2.34 25.19 8.60
CA GLY A 29 -3.75 25.47 8.86
C GLY A 29 -4.62 24.24 9.16
N PHE A 30 -4.01 23.10 9.46
CA PHE A 30 -4.76 21.91 9.86
C PHE A 30 -5.19 21.98 11.32
N LYS A 31 -6.45 21.64 11.58
CA LYS A 31 -7.07 21.77 12.92
C LYS A 31 -7.44 20.45 13.58
N SER A 32 -7.30 19.33 12.87
CA SER A 32 -7.71 18.02 13.39
C SER A 32 -6.93 16.86 12.77
N ALA A 33 -6.60 15.89 13.62
CA ALA A 33 -6.02 14.61 13.22
C ALA A 33 -7.11 13.63 12.73
N PRO A 34 -6.74 12.58 11.97
CA PRO A 34 -5.41 12.31 11.42
C PRO A 34 -5.06 13.27 10.27
N ILE A 35 -3.80 13.66 10.17
CA ILE A 35 -3.25 14.26 8.96
C ILE A 35 -2.66 13.14 8.12
N VAL A 36 -3.03 13.09 6.85
CA VAL A 36 -2.50 12.11 5.90
C VAL A 36 -1.60 12.87 4.93
N GLU A 37 -0.36 12.43 4.85
CA GLU A 37 0.65 12.92 3.92
C GLU A 37 0.97 11.81 2.92
N ILE A 38 0.88 12.11 1.62
CA ILE A 38 1.29 11.20 0.56
C ILE A 38 2.64 11.66 0.04
N CYS A 39 3.64 10.78 0.18
CA CYS A 39 4.99 11.02 -0.30
C CYS A 39 5.19 10.38 -1.68
N GLY A 40 5.81 11.14 -2.59
CA GLY A 40 6.29 10.66 -3.87
C GLY A 40 7.56 9.81 -3.74
N PRO A 41 8.07 9.26 -4.86
CA PRO A 41 9.22 8.34 -4.86
C PRO A 41 10.52 8.91 -4.31
N GLN A 42 10.63 10.24 -4.24
CA GLN A 42 11.82 10.95 -3.75
C GLN A 42 11.58 11.53 -2.34
N GLY A 43 10.51 11.11 -1.66
CA GLY A 43 10.16 11.59 -0.33
C GLY A 43 9.47 12.96 -0.30
N GLN A 44 9.12 13.53 -1.45
CA GLN A 44 8.41 14.81 -1.52
C GLN A 44 6.92 14.64 -1.23
N THR A 45 6.31 15.58 -0.51
CA THR A 45 4.84 15.62 -0.34
C THR A 45 4.18 15.91 -1.69
N ILE A 46 3.30 15.01 -2.15
CA ILE A 46 2.53 15.17 -3.40
C ILE A 46 1.04 15.43 -3.16
N ASP A 47 0.50 15.03 -2.02
CA ASP A 47 -0.83 15.42 -1.54
C ASP A 47 -0.87 15.36 -0.01
N MET A 48 -1.74 16.14 0.60
CA MET A 48 -1.89 16.22 2.04
C MET A 48 -3.28 16.69 2.43
N TRP A 49 -3.90 16.04 3.41
CA TRP A 49 -5.22 16.42 3.91
C TRP A 49 -5.45 16.01 5.37
N SER A 50 -6.53 16.54 5.96
CA SER A 50 -7.01 16.14 7.28
C SER A 50 -8.22 15.21 7.21
N GLY A 51 -8.32 14.33 8.20
CA GLY A 51 -9.39 13.36 8.34
C GLY A 51 -9.22 12.08 7.52
N PHE A 52 -10.06 11.09 7.82
CA PHE A 52 -10.08 9.83 7.09
C PHE A 52 -10.91 9.95 5.80
N GLN A 53 -10.25 9.89 4.65
CA GLN A 53 -10.87 10.01 3.33
C GLN A 53 -10.45 8.85 2.40
N PRO A 54 -11.10 7.67 2.50
CA PRO A 54 -10.70 6.47 1.75
C PRO A 54 -10.80 6.64 0.23
N SER A 55 -11.73 7.46 -0.26
CA SER A 55 -11.84 7.78 -1.70
C SER A 55 -10.59 8.47 -2.23
N ARG A 56 -10.03 9.45 -1.51
CA ARG A 56 -8.75 10.07 -1.88
C ARG A 56 -7.60 9.06 -1.86
N ILE A 57 -7.52 8.23 -0.81
CA ILE A 57 -6.47 7.22 -0.69
C ILE A 57 -6.48 6.27 -1.91
N SER A 58 -7.67 5.88 -2.38
CA SER A 58 -7.80 4.97 -3.52
C SER A 58 -7.27 5.54 -4.85
N HIS A 59 -7.17 6.86 -5.02
CA HIS A 59 -6.56 7.47 -6.20
C HIS A 59 -5.05 7.23 -6.28
N TYR A 60 -4.39 7.07 -5.14
CA TYR A 60 -2.93 6.87 -5.04
C TYR A 60 -2.54 5.39 -4.99
N GLN A 61 -3.52 4.49 -4.96
CA GLN A 61 -3.22 3.10 -5.20
C GLN A 61 -2.82 2.97 -6.68
N PRO A 62 -1.62 2.43 -7.00
CA PRO A 62 -1.44 1.91 -8.34
C PRO A 62 -2.61 0.96 -8.57
N ALA A 63 -3.29 1.07 -9.71
CA ALA A 63 -4.28 0.08 -10.09
C ALA A 63 -3.61 -1.26 -9.82
N ILE A 64 -4.09 -2.00 -8.81
CA ILE A 64 -3.68 -3.37 -8.62
C ILE A 64 -4.30 -4.02 -9.85
N THR A 65 -3.59 -3.94 -10.97
CA THR A 65 -3.70 -4.90 -12.03
C THR A 65 -3.49 -6.18 -11.27
N LYS A 66 -4.60 -6.85 -11.00
CA LYS A 66 -4.63 -8.28 -10.84
C LYS A 66 -3.97 -8.78 -12.11
N GLN A 67 -2.63 -8.82 -12.11
CA GLN A 67 -1.84 -9.63 -12.97
C GLN A 67 -2.23 -11.02 -12.49
N THR A 68 -3.41 -11.42 -12.97
CA THR A 68 -3.87 -12.77 -12.98
C THR A 68 -2.71 -13.43 -13.70
N LEU A 69 -1.88 -14.14 -12.94
CA LEU A 69 -1.02 -15.16 -13.46
C LEU A 69 -1.96 -16.07 -14.24
N GLN A 70 -2.22 -15.72 -15.51
CA GLN A 70 -2.88 -16.62 -16.44
C GLN A 70 -1.94 -17.81 -16.47
N PRO A 71 -2.40 -19.00 -16.05
CA PRO A 71 -1.66 -20.21 -16.36
C PRO A 71 -1.53 -20.20 -17.88
N GLN A 72 -0.29 -20.12 -18.39
CA GLN A 72 -0.05 -20.27 -19.82
C GLN A 72 -0.69 -21.60 -20.24
N PRO A 73 -1.64 -21.61 -21.20
CA PRO A 73 -2.18 -22.84 -21.71
C PRO A 73 -1.08 -23.50 -22.55
N GLY A 74 -0.35 -24.45 -21.97
CA GLY A 74 0.68 -25.19 -22.72
C GLY A 74 1.78 -25.86 -21.92
N ALA A 75 1.97 -25.55 -20.64
CA ALA A 75 2.93 -26.29 -19.82
C ALA A 75 2.29 -27.59 -19.30
N LEU A 76 2.28 -28.63 -20.15
CA LEU A 76 2.10 -29.99 -19.66
C LEU A 76 3.12 -30.24 -18.54
N PRO A 77 2.71 -30.72 -17.35
CA PRO A 77 3.67 -31.19 -16.38
C PRO A 77 4.42 -32.37 -17.00
N GLN A 78 5.72 -32.19 -17.25
CA GLN A 78 6.62 -33.31 -17.53
C GLN A 78 6.64 -34.17 -16.26
N VAL A 79 5.82 -35.21 -16.24
CA VAL A 79 5.89 -36.25 -15.22
C VAL A 79 7.14 -37.05 -15.54
N THR A 80 8.29 -36.65 -15.00
CA THR A 80 9.42 -37.57 -14.90
C THR A 80 9.05 -38.59 -13.82
N ALA A 81 8.41 -39.67 -14.24
CA ALA A 81 8.34 -40.89 -13.47
C ALA A 81 9.77 -41.42 -13.34
N GLY A 82 10.47 -40.99 -12.29
CA GLY A 82 11.68 -41.65 -11.82
C GLY A 82 11.30 -43.00 -11.27
N LEU A 83 11.33 -44.01 -12.13
CA LEU A 83 11.30 -45.42 -11.76
C LEU A 83 12.57 -45.70 -10.94
N GLY A 84 12.45 -45.61 -9.61
CA GLY A 84 13.47 -46.08 -8.68
C GLY A 84 13.35 -47.58 -8.54
N ILE A 85 14.18 -48.32 -9.29
CA ILE A 85 14.44 -49.75 -9.10
C ILE A 85 15.73 -49.87 -8.27
N GLY A 86 15.71 -50.71 -7.23
CA GLY A 86 16.89 -51.17 -6.47
C GLY A 86 17.11 -50.45 -5.14
N MET A 87 17.33 -51.11 -4.00
CA MET A 87 17.69 -52.50 -3.69
C MET A 87 16.93 -52.99 -2.46
#